data_AF-A0A7W0F612-F1
#
_entry.id   AF-A0A7W0F612-F1
#
_cell.length_a   1.000
_cell.length_b   1.000
_cell.length_c   1.000
_cell.angle_alpha   90.00
_cell.angle_beta   90.00
_cell.angle_gamma   90.00
#
_symmetry.space_group_name_H-M   'P 1'
#
loop_
_entity.id
_entity.type
_entity.pdbx_description
1 polymer ?
#
loop_
_entity_poly.entity_id
_entity_poly.type
_entity_poly.pdbx_seq_one_letter_code
_entity_poly.pdbx_strand_id
1 'polypeptide(L)'
;MIPRYTRPVMGKLWEPESRFQKWLDVEIAVCEAWAELAEIPVDAVVKIKKKAKFDVKRIDEIEGVVKHDVIAFLTSVAENVGHESRFIHKGLTSSDVVDTALSLLMKEAADIILKDIKELMSVLKKQAYKYKNTPVIGRSHGVHAEPMTFGLKFALWY
;
A
#
# COMPACT_ATOMS: atom_id res chain seq x y z
N MET A 1 -3.46 -12.71 -7.38
CA MET A 1 -2.23 -13.56 -7.44
C MET A 1 -2.45 -14.74 -6.51
N ILE A 2 -2.05 -15.96 -6.89
CA ILE A 2 -2.23 -17.12 -6.01
C ILE A 2 -1.19 -17.11 -4.87
N PRO A 3 -1.50 -17.72 -3.70
CA PRO A 3 -0.59 -17.75 -2.55
C PRO A 3 0.83 -18.25 -2.86
N ARG A 4 0.98 -19.13 -3.87
CA ARG A 4 2.27 -19.67 -4.31
C ARG A 4 3.29 -18.60 -4.74
N TYR A 5 2.82 -17.49 -5.32
CA TYR A 5 3.70 -16.43 -5.86
C TYR A 5 3.63 -15.12 -5.07
N THR A 6 2.65 -14.98 -4.17
CA THR A 6 2.50 -13.79 -3.35
C THR A 6 3.54 -13.79 -2.24
N ARG A 7 4.47 -12.82 -2.27
CA ARG A 7 5.39 -12.60 -1.14
C ARG A 7 4.59 -12.08 0.07
N PRO A 8 4.79 -12.62 1.29
CA PRO A 8 4.03 -12.22 2.46
C PRO A 8 4.03 -10.70 2.72
N VAL A 9 5.16 -10.02 2.50
CA VAL A 9 5.28 -8.57 2.70
C VAL A 9 4.38 -7.76 1.76
N MET A 10 4.25 -8.17 0.50
CA MET A 10 3.38 -7.51 -0.48
C MET A 10 1.94 -7.92 -0.24
N GLY A 11 1.67 -9.22 -0.02
CA GLY A 11 0.33 -9.74 0.24
C GLY A 11 -0.35 -9.03 1.42
N LYS A 12 0.38 -8.82 2.52
CA LYS A 12 -0.13 -8.15 3.73
C LYS A 12 -0.72 -6.76 3.45
N LEU A 13 -0.18 -6.00 2.49
CA LEU A 13 -0.70 -4.67 2.14
C LEU A 13 -2.12 -4.74 1.55
N TRP A 14 -2.46 -5.84 0.90
CA TRP A 14 -3.71 -6.01 0.17
C TRP A 14 -4.75 -6.83 0.95
N GLU A 15 -4.44 -7.21 2.18
CA GLU A 15 -5.41 -7.84 3.08
C GLU A 15 -6.46 -6.82 3.54
N PRO A 16 -7.70 -7.24 3.84
CA PRO A 16 -8.78 -6.35 4.27
C PRO A 16 -8.41 -5.47 5.46
N GLU A 17 -7.65 -6.00 6.43
CA GLU A 17 -7.19 -5.24 7.59
C GLU A 17 -6.35 -4.03 7.18
N SER A 18 -5.40 -4.20 6.25
CA SER A 18 -4.57 -3.09 5.76
C SER A 18 -5.40 -2.08 4.99
N ARG A 19 -6.34 -2.54 4.16
CA ARG A 19 -7.26 -1.66 3.41
C ARG A 19 -8.10 -0.79 4.35
N PHE A 20 -8.81 -1.40 5.30
CA PHE A 20 -9.67 -0.67 6.22
C PHE A 20 -8.87 0.18 7.22
N GLN A 21 -7.64 -0.22 7.55
CA GLN A 21 -6.75 0.64 8.33
C GLN A 21 -6.44 1.93 7.56
N LYS A 22 -6.16 1.86 6.26
CA LYS A 22 -5.93 3.07 5.44
C LYS A 22 -7.18 3.94 5.31
N TRP A 23 -8.37 3.34 5.26
CA TRP A 23 -9.62 4.10 5.29
C TRP A 23 -9.75 4.85 6.62
N LEU A 24 -9.47 4.18 7.73
CA LEU A 24 -9.50 4.79 9.06
C LEU A 24 -8.47 5.92 9.19
N ASP A 25 -7.25 5.72 8.68
CA ASP A 25 -6.19 6.72 8.69
C ASP A 25 -6.63 7.99 7.94
N VAL A 26 -7.27 7.84 6.77
CA VAL A 26 -7.81 8.97 5.98
C VAL A 26 -8.95 9.67 6.71
N GLU A 27 -9.90 8.92 7.26
CA GLU A 27 -11.02 9.48 8.03
C GLU A 27 -10.57 10.28 9.26
N ILE A 28 -9.58 9.76 9.98
CA ILE A 28 -8.98 10.46 11.13
C ILE A 28 -8.27 11.73 10.65
N ALA A 29 -7.51 11.67 9.55
CA ALA A 29 -6.83 12.84 9.00
C ALA A 29 -7.82 13.94 8.58
N VAL A 30 -8.96 13.58 8.01
CA VAL A 30 -10.02 14.54 7.69
C VAL A 30 -10.65 15.13 8.96
N CYS A 31 -10.87 14.33 10.00
CA CYS A 31 -11.34 14.84 11.29
C CYS A 31 -10.34 15.83 11.91
N GLU A 32 -9.04 15.55 11.84
CA GLU A 32 -7.99 16.48 12.28
C GLU A 32 -8.08 17.80 11.50
N ALA A 33 -8.15 17.74 10.18
CA ALA A 33 -8.28 18.93 9.33
C ALA A 33 -9.54 19.74 9.64
N TRP A 34 -10.69 19.09 9.88
CA TRP A 34 -11.91 19.78 10.30
C TRP A 34 -11.76 20.45 11.67
N ALA A 35 -11.03 19.85 12.60
CA ALA A 35 -10.77 20.48 13.90
C ALA A 35 -9.82 21.68 13.79
N GLU A 36 -8.82 21.62 12.91
CA GLU A 36 -7.95 22.76 12.59
C GLU A 36 -8.75 23.94 12.00
N LEU A 37 -9.78 23.64 11.21
CA LEU A 37 -10.72 24.63 10.66
C LEU A 37 -11.83 25.04 11.65
N ALA A 38 -11.80 24.57 12.89
CA ALA A 38 -12.81 24.82 13.94
C ALA A 38 -14.25 24.37 13.58
N GLU A 39 -14.37 23.45 12.61
CA GLU A 39 -15.64 22.89 12.13
C GLU A 39 -16.16 21.71 12.97
N ILE A 40 -15.25 21.09 13.73
CA ILE A 40 -15.59 20.10 14.77
C ILE A 40 -14.73 20.36 16.04
N PRO A 41 -15.20 19.96 17.24
CA PRO A 41 -14.43 20.15 18.47
C PRO A 41 -13.14 19.32 18.49
N VAL A 42 -12.03 19.91 18.94
CA VAL A 42 -10.72 19.22 19.06
C VAL A 42 -10.80 18.00 19.98
N ASP A 43 -11.57 18.12 21.05
CA ASP A 43 -11.86 17.05 22.01
C ASP A 43 -12.65 15.88 21.38
N ALA A 44 -13.43 16.11 20.32
CA ALA A 44 -14.05 15.04 19.55
C ALA A 44 -12.99 14.23 18.79
N VAL A 45 -12.00 14.88 18.17
CA VAL A 45 -10.89 14.21 17.46
C VAL A 45 -10.07 13.35 18.41
N VAL A 46 -9.78 13.86 19.62
CA VAL A 46 -9.06 13.09 20.66
C VAL A 46 -9.82 11.82 21.04
N LYS A 47 -11.15 11.91 21.20
CA LYS A 47 -12.00 10.75 21.49
C LYS A 47 -12.06 9.77 20.31
N ILE A 48 -12.20 10.28 19.08
CA ILE A 48 -12.18 9.48 17.85
C ILE A 48 -10.89 8.69 17.79
N LYS A 49 -9.71 9.33 17.79
CA LYS A 49 -8.42 8.63 17.73
C LYS A 49 -8.22 7.56 18.79
N LYS A 50 -8.72 7.81 20.01
CA LYS A 50 -8.60 6.86 21.13
C LYS A 50 -9.47 5.61 20.96
N LYS A 51 -10.63 5.75 20.32
CA LYS A 51 -11.66 4.71 20.26
C LYS A 51 -11.86 4.09 18.87
N ALA A 52 -11.46 4.80 17.82
CA ALA A 52 -11.61 4.42 16.43
C ALA A 52 -10.90 3.09 16.19
N LYS A 53 -11.71 2.06 15.99
CA LYS A 53 -11.33 0.69 15.69
C LYS A 53 -12.42 0.09 14.81
N PHE A 54 -12.05 -0.92 14.05
CA PHE A 54 -12.97 -1.69 13.22
C PHE A 54 -12.70 -3.18 13.41
N ASP A 55 -13.66 -4.00 13.02
CA ASP A 55 -13.53 -5.45 12.93
C ASP A 55 -13.95 -5.90 11.53
N VAL A 56 -13.05 -6.58 10.81
CA VAL A 56 -13.28 -6.98 9.41
C VAL A 56 -14.50 -7.89 9.28
N LYS A 57 -14.67 -8.85 10.19
CA LYS A 57 -15.82 -9.77 10.14
C LYS A 57 -17.11 -9.01 10.36
N ARG A 58 -17.10 -8.04 11.29
CA ARG A 58 -18.25 -7.17 11.55
C ARG A 58 -18.60 -6.31 10.34
N ILE A 59 -17.61 -5.81 9.61
CA ILE A 59 -17.83 -5.08 8.36
C ILE A 59 -18.51 -5.99 7.33
N ASP A 60 -18.00 -7.21 7.13
CA ASP A 60 -18.59 -8.16 6.17
C ASP A 60 -20.05 -8.51 6.53
N GLU A 61 -20.37 -8.68 7.82
CA GLU A 61 -21.74 -8.89 8.29
C GLU A 61 -22.66 -7.71 7.94
N ILE A 62 -22.22 -6.49 8.20
CA ILE A 62 -23.00 -5.27 7.93
C ILE A 62 -23.17 -5.08 6.43
N GLU A 63 -22.10 -5.26 5.65
CA GLU A 63 -22.11 -5.19 4.18
C GLU A 63 -23.10 -6.21 3.59
N GLY A 64 -23.20 -7.40 4.19
CA GLY A 64 -24.19 -8.41 3.85
C GLY A 64 -25.63 -7.89 3.88
N VAL A 65 -25.93 -6.88 4.70
CA VAL A 65 -27.24 -6.23 4.82
C VAL A 65 -27.32 -4.96 3.99
N VAL A 66 -26.39 -4.02 4.16
CA VAL A 66 -26.45 -2.67 3.56
C VAL A 66 -26.00 -2.63 2.11
N LYS A 67 -25.31 -3.68 1.64
CA LYS A 67 -24.78 -3.82 0.26
C LYS A 67 -23.89 -2.65 -0.18
N HIS A 68 -23.19 -2.05 0.78
CA HIS A 68 -22.25 -0.96 0.57
C HIS A 68 -21.12 -1.01 1.60
N ASP A 69 -19.90 -1.24 1.11
CA ASP A 69 -18.67 -1.43 1.88
C ASP A 69 -18.28 -0.23 2.77
N VAL A 70 -18.30 1.00 2.25
CA VAL A 70 -17.97 2.22 3.03
C VAL A 70 -18.99 2.43 4.16
N ILE A 71 -20.29 2.25 3.90
CA ILE A 71 -21.31 2.34 4.96
C ILE A 71 -21.08 1.25 6.01
N ALA A 72 -20.75 0.03 5.60
CA ALA A 72 -20.46 -1.07 6.52
C ALA A 72 -19.23 -0.78 7.40
N PHE A 73 -18.16 -0.28 6.79
CA PHE A 73 -16.96 0.18 7.49
C PHE A 73 -17.28 1.28 8.51
N LEU A 74 -17.94 2.36 8.09
CA LEU A 74 -18.30 3.47 8.95
C LEU A 74 -19.19 3.04 10.11
N THR A 75 -20.11 2.11 9.87
CA THR A 75 -20.98 1.55 10.91
C THR A 75 -20.15 0.77 11.94
N SER A 76 -19.22 -0.08 11.50
CA SER A 76 -18.30 -0.80 12.39
C SER A 76 -17.44 0.14 13.25
N VAL A 77 -16.93 1.23 12.66
CA VAL A 77 -16.18 2.24 13.42
C VAL A 77 -17.06 2.99 14.41
N ALA A 78 -18.28 3.35 14.00
CA ALA A 78 -19.24 4.06 14.84
C ALA A 78 -19.65 3.26 16.08
N GLU A 79 -19.81 1.94 15.96
CA GLU A 79 -20.08 1.04 17.10
C GLU A 79 -19.03 1.16 18.22
N ASN A 80 -17.76 1.46 17.87
CA ASN A 80 -16.67 1.62 18.82
C ASN A 80 -16.53 3.06 19.36
N VAL A 81 -16.69 4.05 18.48
CA VAL A 81 -16.49 5.48 18.82
C VAL A 81 -17.66 6.05 19.64
N GLY A 82 -18.89 5.64 19.33
CA GLY A 82 -20.12 6.19 19.90
C GLY A 82 -20.46 7.57 19.31
N HIS A 83 -21.03 8.46 20.12
CA HIS A 83 -21.61 9.73 19.65
C HIS A 83 -20.71 10.62 18.77
N GLU A 84 -19.39 10.62 18.99
CA GLU A 84 -18.46 11.42 18.18
C GLU A 84 -18.29 10.89 16.74
N SER A 85 -18.78 9.67 16.44
CA SER A 85 -18.74 9.10 15.09
C SER A 85 -19.50 9.94 14.06
N ARG A 86 -20.44 10.79 14.51
CA ARG A 86 -21.17 11.74 13.66
C ARG A 86 -20.28 12.71 12.88
N PHE A 87 -19.02 12.86 13.29
CA PHE A 87 -18.03 13.72 12.62
C PHE A 87 -17.17 12.95 11.61
N ILE A 88 -17.14 11.61 11.71
CA ILE A 88 -16.44 10.75 10.75
C ILE A 88 -17.20 10.82 9.42
N HIS A 89 -16.49 10.89 8.31
CA HIS A 89 -17.02 11.04 6.95
C HIS A 89 -17.78 12.36 6.69
N LYS A 90 -17.69 13.36 7.58
CA LYS A 90 -18.37 14.66 7.40
C LYS A 90 -17.85 15.35 6.13
N GLY A 91 -18.75 15.55 5.16
CA GLY A 91 -18.47 16.29 3.93
C GLY A 91 -17.68 15.52 2.87
N LEU A 92 -17.46 14.21 3.07
CA LEU A 92 -16.78 13.35 2.11
C LEU A 92 -17.78 12.52 1.29
N THR A 93 -17.31 12.06 0.15
CA THR A 93 -17.89 10.94 -0.59
C THR A 93 -17.05 9.68 -0.37
N SER A 94 -17.60 8.51 -0.72
CA SER A 94 -16.89 7.22 -0.66
C SER A 94 -15.52 7.27 -1.35
N SER A 95 -15.43 7.87 -2.53
CA SER A 95 -14.19 7.90 -3.32
C SER A 95 -13.08 8.74 -2.69
N ASP A 96 -13.43 9.81 -1.95
CA ASP A 96 -12.43 10.63 -1.25
C ASP A 96 -11.61 9.78 -0.26
N VAL A 97 -12.25 8.79 0.36
CA VAL A 97 -11.61 7.86 1.29
C VAL A 97 -10.95 6.71 0.53
N VAL A 98 -11.71 6.04 -0.34
CA VAL A 98 -11.26 4.81 -1.02
C VAL A 98 -10.05 5.07 -1.91
N ASP A 99 -10.07 6.11 -2.73
CA ASP A 99 -9.02 6.39 -3.72
C ASP A 99 -7.76 6.94 -3.06
N THR A 100 -7.92 7.76 -2.01
CA THR A 100 -6.80 8.25 -1.20
C THR A 100 -6.14 7.10 -0.46
N ALA A 101 -6.91 6.22 0.18
CA ALA A 101 -6.37 5.05 0.85
C ALA A 101 -5.68 4.07 -0.12
N LEU A 102 -6.24 3.88 -1.31
CA LEU A 102 -5.61 3.09 -2.37
C LEU A 102 -4.26 3.71 -2.78
N SER A 103 -4.20 5.03 -2.91
CA SER A 103 -2.96 5.74 -3.21
C SER A 103 -1.90 5.54 -2.12
N LEU A 104 -2.30 5.51 -0.84
CA LEU A 104 -1.40 5.19 0.27
C LEU A 104 -0.86 3.75 0.17
N LEU A 105 -1.72 2.76 -0.13
CA LEU A 105 -1.29 1.37 -0.33
C LEU A 105 -0.34 1.24 -1.53
N MET A 106 -0.63 1.92 -2.63
CA MET A 106 0.23 1.91 -3.83
C MET A 106 1.60 2.51 -3.54
N LYS A 107 1.68 3.57 -2.73
CA LYS A 107 2.95 4.14 -2.28
C LYS A 107 3.76 3.14 -1.47
N GLU A 108 3.13 2.48 -0.49
CA GLU A 108 3.80 1.44 0.32
C GLU A 108 4.27 0.25 -0.52
N ALA A 109 3.46 -0.17 -1.50
CA ALA A 109 3.85 -1.20 -2.47
C ALA A 109 5.05 -0.78 -3.33
N ALA A 110 5.06 0.48 -3.79
CA ALA A 110 6.18 1.04 -4.56
C ALA A 110 7.48 1.07 -3.74
N ASP A 111 7.41 1.40 -2.44
CA ASP A 111 8.57 1.38 -1.56
C ASP A 111 9.19 -0.02 -1.43
N ILE A 112 8.38 -1.08 -1.36
CA ILE A 112 8.85 -2.48 -1.38
C ILE A 112 9.57 -2.78 -2.70
N ILE A 113 8.94 -2.44 -3.82
CA ILE A 113 9.49 -2.72 -5.16
C ILE A 113 10.81 -1.97 -5.36
N LEU A 114 10.88 -0.70 -4.96
CA LEU A 114 12.10 0.11 -5.05
C LEU A 114 13.23 -0.48 -4.21
N LYS A 115 12.92 -1.03 -3.03
CA LYS A 115 13.91 -1.74 -2.22
C LYS A 115 14.43 -2.98 -2.94
N ASP A 116 13.56 -3.83 -3.47
CA ASP A 116 13.96 -5.05 -4.19
C ASP A 116 14.78 -4.73 -5.45
N ILE A 117 14.43 -3.66 -6.18
CA ILE A 117 15.20 -3.19 -7.35
C ILE A 117 16.62 -2.80 -6.92
N LYS A 118 16.79 -2.04 -5.82
CA LYS A 118 18.11 -1.67 -5.31
C LYS A 118 18.94 -2.90 -4.91
N GLU A 119 18.32 -3.91 -4.33
CA GLU A 119 18.98 -5.18 -4.00
C GLU A 119 19.43 -5.92 -5.27
N LEU A 120 18.56 -6.01 -6.29
CA LEU A 120 18.90 -6.60 -7.58
C LEU A 120 20.05 -5.86 -8.27
N MET A 121 20.00 -4.52 -8.30
CA MET A 121 21.07 -3.69 -8.85
C MET A 121 22.40 -3.95 -8.14
N SER A 122 22.41 -4.12 -6.82
CA SER A 122 23.63 -4.46 -6.07
C SER A 122 24.22 -5.81 -6.51
N VAL A 123 23.36 -6.82 -6.71
CA VAL A 123 23.78 -8.14 -7.21
C VAL A 123 24.33 -8.03 -8.63
N LEU A 124 23.62 -7.34 -9.53
CA LEU A 124 24.05 -7.15 -10.91
C LEU A 124 25.41 -6.44 -10.99
N LYS A 125 25.59 -5.37 -10.21
CA LYS A 125 26.88 -4.65 -10.10
C LYS A 125 28.00 -5.58 -9.65
N LYS A 126 27.78 -6.37 -8.60
CA LYS A 126 28.77 -7.34 -8.10
C LYS A 126 29.16 -8.35 -9.18
N GLN A 127 28.19 -8.89 -9.92
CA GLN A 127 28.43 -9.86 -10.99
C GLN A 127 29.15 -9.21 -12.18
N ALA A 128 28.79 -7.98 -12.55
CA ALA A 128 29.46 -7.22 -13.60
C ALA A 128 30.97 -7.05 -13.31
N TYR A 129 31.33 -6.64 -12.10
CA TYR A 129 32.73 -6.52 -11.70
C TYR A 129 33.44 -7.87 -11.59
N LYS A 130 32.79 -8.90 -11.03
CA LYS A 130 33.36 -10.25 -10.91
C LYS A 130 33.77 -10.82 -12.26
N TYR A 131 32.95 -10.63 -13.29
CA TYR A 131 33.18 -11.16 -14.64
C TYR A 131 33.70 -10.12 -15.63
N LYS A 132 34.23 -9.00 -15.14
CA LYS A 132 34.66 -7.85 -15.95
C LYS A 132 35.64 -8.24 -17.07
N ASN A 133 36.55 -9.17 -16.80
CA ASN A 133 37.60 -9.61 -17.72
C ASN A 133 37.38 -11.04 -18.25
N THR A 134 36.20 -11.64 -18.02
CA THR A 134 35.90 -13.00 -18.50
C THR A 134 35.46 -12.93 -19.96
N PRO A 135 36.22 -13.47 -20.93
CA PRO A 135 35.81 -13.45 -22.34
C PRO A 135 34.58 -14.33 -22.57
N VAL A 136 33.67 -13.86 -23.42
CA VAL A 136 32.48 -14.61 -23.88
C VAL A 136 32.18 -14.23 -25.33
N ILE A 137 31.59 -15.16 -26.10
CA ILE A 137 31.14 -14.84 -27.46
C ILE A 137 29.88 -13.94 -27.39
N GLY A 138 29.93 -12.78 -28.04
CA GLY A 138 28.78 -11.93 -28.26
C GLY A 138 27.74 -12.65 -29.13
N ARG A 139 26.47 -12.24 -29.03
CA ARG A 139 25.40 -12.77 -29.89
C ARG A 139 24.45 -11.66 -30.35
N SER A 140 24.18 -11.61 -31.64
CA SER A 140 23.14 -10.79 -32.28
C SER A 140 22.20 -11.72 -33.04
N HIS A 141 20.89 -11.55 -32.93
CA HIS A 141 19.90 -12.49 -33.48
C HIS A 141 20.13 -13.96 -33.04
N GLY A 142 20.75 -14.17 -31.88
CA GLY A 142 21.15 -15.51 -31.40
C GLY A 142 22.40 -16.10 -32.07
N VAL A 143 22.96 -15.45 -33.09
CA VAL A 143 24.15 -15.90 -33.84
C VAL A 143 25.42 -15.32 -33.23
N HIS A 144 26.53 -16.07 -33.27
CA HIS A 144 27.83 -15.60 -32.80
C HIS A 144 28.25 -14.30 -33.50
N ALA A 145 28.63 -13.32 -32.69
CA ALA A 145 29.19 -12.04 -33.12
C ALA A 145 30.62 -11.90 -32.58
N GLU A 146 31.10 -10.67 -32.42
CA GLU A 146 32.44 -10.42 -31.86
C GLU A 146 32.54 -10.83 -30.38
N PRO A 147 33.74 -11.25 -29.91
CA PRO A 147 34.00 -11.46 -28.50
C PRO A 147 33.75 -10.20 -27.65
N MET A 148 33.21 -10.39 -26.46
CA MET A 148 33.01 -9.34 -25.45
C MET A 148 33.39 -9.88 -24.07
N THR A 149 33.24 -9.09 -23.01
CA THR A 149 33.37 -9.60 -21.63
C THR A 149 32.02 -9.96 -21.03
N PHE A 150 31.96 -11.05 -20.26
CA PHE A 150 30.73 -11.55 -19.67
C PHE A 150 30.14 -10.57 -18.64
N GLY A 151 31.00 -9.82 -17.94
CA GLY A 151 30.59 -8.75 -17.03
C GLY A 151 29.72 -7.68 -17.69
N LEU A 152 29.95 -7.35 -18.97
CA LEU A 152 29.13 -6.39 -19.71
C LEU A 152 27.66 -6.83 -19.85
N LYS A 153 27.35 -8.13 -19.80
CA LYS A 153 25.96 -8.59 -19.82
C LYS A 153 25.20 -8.19 -18.56
N PHE A 154 25.84 -8.31 -17.39
CA PHE A 154 25.25 -7.86 -16.13
C PHE A 154 25.17 -6.33 -16.06
N ALA A 155 26.18 -5.63 -16.59
CA ALA A 155 26.19 -4.17 -16.65
C ALA A 155 25.07 -3.62 -17.54
N LEU A 156 24.68 -4.33 -18.60
CA LEU A 156 23.54 -3.96 -19.46
C LEU A 156 22.20 -4.05 -18.72
N TRP A 157 22.07 -4.96 -17.74
CA TRP A 157 20.84 -5.12 -16.95
C TRP A 157 20.80 -4.23 -15.70
N TYR A 158 21.92 -3.61 -15.34
CA TYR A 158 22.06 -2.74 -14.17
C TYR A 158 21.49 -1.35 -14.47
#